data_AF-A0AAP7M947-F1
#
_entry.id   AF-A0AAP7M947-F1
#
_cell.length_a   1.000
_cell.length_b   1.000
_cell.length_c   1.000
_cell.angle_alpha   90.00
_cell.angle_beta   90.00
_cell.angle_gamma   90.00
#
_symmetry.space_group_name_H-M   'P 1'
#
loop_
_entity.id
_entity.type
_entity.pdbx_description
1 polymer ?
#
loop_
_entity_poly.entity_id
_entity_poly.type
_entity_poly.pdbx_seq_one_letter_code
_entity_poly.pdbx_strand_id
1 'polypeptide(L)'
;MAWLYRSCFNGCLQACVFASNDFDGLKNGAGVIQATSAAVMEDIEWYVYLLTLDDYSPHAFVGGVAGAADPERWSFAVELTYRCLSAGLWRLTYGLPAELGLPSIDAFCHKLSVVRPDQLSDEGQLLWLDTYMEATELCLDLVSRYLRSQSSGETTFHPGFQDEIERMFSDAGVPWSRGPLFPIA
;
A
#
# COMPACT_ATOMS: atom_id res chain seq x y z
N MET A 1 20.73 19.60 -9.53
CA MET A 1 20.70 18.71 -8.35
C MET A 1 19.91 17.44 -8.65
N ALA A 2 20.32 16.65 -9.66
CA ALA A 2 19.58 15.46 -10.13
C ALA A 2 20.34 14.14 -9.92
N TRP A 3 21.54 14.18 -9.32
CA TRP A 3 22.43 13.03 -9.19
C TRP A 3 22.41 12.36 -7.81
N LEU A 4 21.82 13.00 -6.79
CA LEU A 4 21.77 12.45 -5.42
C LEU A 4 20.54 11.55 -5.17
N TYR A 5 19.44 11.72 -5.93
CA TYR A 5 18.21 10.92 -5.75
C TYR A 5 18.36 9.45 -6.17
N ARG A 6 19.29 9.14 -7.07
CA ARG A 6 19.44 7.77 -7.62
C ARG A 6 20.16 6.80 -6.67
N SER A 7 20.89 7.33 -5.67
CA SER A 7 21.64 6.51 -4.71
C SER A 7 20.82 6.13 -3.46
N CYS A 8 19.84 6.94 -3.06
CA CYS A 8 18.95 6.58 -1.94
C CYS A 8 17.92 5.51 -2.34
N PHE A 9 17.47 5.50 -3.61
CA PHE A 9 16.53 4.50 -4.12
C PHE A 9 17.05 3.06 -3.99
N ASN A 10 18.34 2.82 -4.28
CA ASN A 10 18.93 1.48 -4.21
C ASN A 10 19.11 0.95 -2.77
N GLY A 11 19.29 1.83 -1.78
CA GLY A 11 19.44 1.43 -0.38
C GLY A 11 18.11 1.02 0.26
N CYS A 12 17.04 1.79 0.01
CA CYS A 12 15.70 1.49 0.51
C CYS A 12 15.04 0.31 -0.22
N LEU A 13 15.26 0.15 -1.52
CA LEU A 13 14.78 -1.01 -2.27
C LEU A 13 15.27 -2.32 -1.66
N GLN A 14 16.50 -2.37 -1.14
CA GLN A 14 17.07 -3.59 -0.59
C GLN A 14 16.42 -3.99 0.75
N ALA A 15 15.85 -3.04 1.50
CA ALA A 15 15.00 -3.34 2.66
C ALA A 15 13.58 -3.77 2.24
N CYS A 16 13.01 -3.15 1.19
CA CYS A 16 11.73 -3.57 0.61
C CYS A 16 11.78 -4.99 0.01
N VAL A 17 12.92 -5.42 -0.52
CA VAL A 17 13.10 -6.77 -1.10
C VAL A 17 12.91 -7.88 -0.05
N PHE A 18 13.25 -7.65 1.23
CA PHE A 18 13.09 -8.68 2.26
C PHE A 18 11.62 -8.97 2.60
N ALA A 19 10.73 -7.97 2.56
CA ALA A 19 9.30 -8.17 2.72
C ALA A 19 8.65 -8.88 1.50
N SER A 20 9.30 -8.84 0.33
CA SER A 20 8.77 -9.49 -0.89
C SER A 20 9.00 -11.00 -0.93
N ASN A 21 9.89 -11.55 -0.10
CA ASN A 21 10.28 -12.96 -0.18
C ASN A 21 9.28 -13.92 0.47
N ASP A 22 8.29 -13.44 1.23
CA ASP A 22 7.28 -14.31 1.85
C ASP A 22 6.12 -14.70 0.91
N PHE A 23 6.09 -14.18 -0.32
CA PHE A 23 5.09 -14.59 -1.32
C PHE A 23 5.44 -15.88 -2.07
N ASP A 24 6.64 -16.46 -1.88
CA ASP A 24 6.99 -17.75 -2.50
C ASP A 24 6.16 -18.93 -1.95
N GLY A 25 5.41 -18.73 -0.86
CA GLY A 25 4.41 -19.68 -0.36
C GLY A 25 3.22 -19.92 -1.29
N LEU A 26 2.98 -19.05 -2.28
CA LEU A 26 1.84 -19.14 -3.21
C LEU A 26 2.06 -20.04 -4.43
N LYS A 27 3.28 -20.57 -4.65
CA LYS A 27 3.61 -21.23 -5.94
C LYS A 27 3.42 -22.74 -6.02
N ASN A 28 2.86 -23.40 -5.01
CA ASN A 28 2.66 -24.85 -5.07
C ASN A 28 1.21 -25.27 -4.86
N GLY A 29 0.50 -25.49 -5.97
CA GLY A 29 -0.66 -26.37 -5.98
C GLY A 29 -1.87 -25.76 -6.68
N ALA A 30 -2.41 -26.51 -7.63
CA ALA A 30 -3.61 -26.17 -8.36
C ALA A 30 -4.83 -25.95 -7.43
N GLY A 31 -5.61 -24.91 -7.72
CA GLY A 31 -6.98 -24.74 -7.24
C GLY A 31 -7.13 -23.67 -6.15
N VAL A 32 -7.89 -22.62 -6.49
CA VAL A 32 -8.74 -21.79 -5.61
C VAL A 32 -8.35 -21.80 -4.12
N ILE A 33 -7.48 -20.90 -3.67
CA ILE A 33 -7.36 -20.58 -2.24
C ILE A 33 -7.04 -19.08 -2.08
N GLN A 34 -8.10 -18.31 -1.84
CA GLN A 34 -8.15 -17.22 -0.87
C GLN A 34 -6.89 -17.19 0.02
N ALA A 35 -5.92 -16.30 -0.29
CA ALA A 35 -4.88 -15.95 0.67
C ALA A 35 -5.60 -15.76 2.02
N THR A 36 -5.19 -16.53 3.04
CA THR A 36 -5.91 -16.52 4.31
C THR A 36 -5.94 -15.06 4.78
N SER A 37 -7.13 -14.57 5.19
CA SER A 37 -7.30 -13.16 5.57
C SER A 37 -6.19 -12.66 6.50
N ALA A 38 -5.67 -13.54 7.37
CA ALA A 38 -4.53 -13.28 8.25
C ALA A 38 -3.24 -12.82 7.54
N ALA A 39 -2.78 -13.51 6.47
CA ALA A 39 -1.55 -13.13 5.78
C ALA A 39 -1.68 -11.79 5.06
N VAL A 40 -2.87 -11.52 4.50
CA VAL A 40 -3.18 -10.21 3.90
C VAL A 40 -3.22 -9.12 4.96
N MET A 41 -3.76 -9.42 6.14
CA MET A 41 -3.79 -8.46 7.26
C MET A 41 -2.40 -8.19 7.83
N GLU A 42 -1.51 -9.18 7.90
CA GLU A 42 -0.09 -8.99 8.27
C GLU A 42 0.61 -8.03 7.29
N ASP A 43 0.39 -8.20 5.98
CA ASP A 43 0.89 -7.26 4.97
C ASP A 43 0.34 -5.84 5.19
N ILE A 44 -0.96 -5.71 5.51
CA ILE A 44 -1.58 -4.40 5.77
C ILE A 44 -0.95 -3.71 6.99
N GLU A 45 -0.73 -4.43 8.09
CA GLU A 45 -0.06 -3.87 9.28
C GLU A 45 1.31 -3.31 8.94
N TRP A 46 2.09 -4.06 8.17
CA TRP A 46 3.41 -3.64 7.72
C TRP A 46 3.34 -2.36 6.89
N TYR A 47 2.43 -2.26 5.92
CA TYR A 47 2.33 -1.07 5.07
C TYR A 47 1.74 0.15 5.79
N VAL A 48 0.80 -0.05 6.72
CA VAL A 48 0.30 1.03 7.59
C VAL A 48 1.45 1.59 8.43
N TYR A 49 2.31 0.72 8.97
CA TYR A 49 3.52 1.12 9.66
C TYR A 49 4.54 1.79 8.73
N LEU A 50 4.77 1.25 7.52
CA LEU A 50 5.74 1.79 6.58
C LEU A 50 5.51 3.27 6.30
N LEU A 51 4.25 3.69 6.16
CA LEU A 51 3.90 5.10 5.91
C LEU A 51 4.11 6.03 7.11
N THR A 52 4.38 5.48 8.30
CA THR A 52 4.80 6.29 9.46
C THR A 52 6.29 6.64 9.42
N LEU A 53 7.06 6.02 8.54
CA LEU A 53 8.51 6.21 8.43
C LEU A 53 8.89 7.30 7.43
N ASP A 54 8.13 7.44 6.34
CA ASP A 54 8.33 8.44 5.29
C ASP A 54 7.07 8.60 4.43
N ASP A 55 7.08 9.54 3.47
CA ASP A 55 6.06 9.61 2.43
C ASP A 55 6.35 8.61 1.29
N TYR A 56 5.30 7.96 0.79
CA TYR A 56 5.43 6.97 -0.28
C TYR A 56 4.35 7.14 -1.34
N SER A 57 4.70 6.83 -2.58
CA SER A 57 3.76 6.76 -3.70
C SER A 57 3.06 5.39 -3.75
N PRO A 58 1.92 5.26 -4.46
CA PRO A 58 1.19 3.99 -4.56
C PRO A 58 2.05 2.83 -5.07
N HIS A 59 3.08 3.11 -5.86
CA HIS A 59 4.00 2.08 -6.38
C HIS A 59 4.86 1.43 -5.28
N ALA A 60 5.01 2.04 -4.10
CA ALA A 60 5.70 1.40 -2.99
C ALA A 60 4.98 0.12 -2.52
N PHE A 61 3.66 0.02 -2.73
CA PHE A 61 2.83 -1.08 -2.24
C PHE A 61 2.63 -2.22 -3.25
N VAL A 62 3.12 -2.07 -4.49
CA VAL A 62 3.07 -3.15 -5.50
C VAL A 62 4.23 -4.13 -5.36
N GLY A 63 5.10 -4.00 -4.35
CA GLY A 63 6.24 -4.91 -4.16
C GLY A 63 7.37 -4.72 -5.17
N GLY A 64 7.53 -3.50 -5.71
CA GLY A 64 8.56 -3.16 -6.68
C GLY A 64 8.27 -3.66 -8.10
N VAL A 65 9.28 -3.66 -8.98
CA VAL A 65 9.11 -3.96 -10.42
C VAL A 65 8.56 -5.37 -10.67
N ALA A 66 8.97 -6.36 -9.86
CA ALA A 66 8.49 -7.73 -10.02
C ALA A 66 7.01 -7.88 -9.62
N GLY A 67 6.57 -7.18 -8.58
CA GLY A 67 5.17 -7.22 -8.16
C GLY A 67 4.26 -6.26 -8.94
N ALA A 68 4.81 -5.26 -9.63
CA ALA A 68 4.03 -4.39 -10.52
C ALA A 68 3.37 -5.15 -11.70
N ALA A 69 3.95 -6.28 -12.12
CA ALA A 69 3.37 -7.14 -13.15
C ALA A 69 2.35 -8.15 -12.59
N ASP A 70 2.29 -8.32 -11.26
CA ASP A 70 1.40 -9.26 -10.57
C ASP A 70 0.03 -8.61 -10.32
N PRO A 71 -1.06 -9.14 -10.93
CA PRO A 71 -2.41 -8.62 -10.76
C PRO A 71 -2.88 -8.59 -9.29
N GLU A 72 -2.44 -9.53 -8.45
CA GLU A 72 -2.85 -9.56 -7.03
C GLU A 72 -2.19 -8.43 -6.24
N ARG A 73 -0.90 -8.17 -6.48
CA ARG A 73 -0.16 -7.06 -5.87
C ARG A 73 -0.65 -5.70 -6.37
N TRP A 74 -0.99 -5.60 -7.66
CA TRP A 74 -1.63 -4.41 -8.21
C TRP A 74 -2.97 -4.14 -7.52
N SER A 75 -3.87 -5.12 -7.50
CA SER A 75 -5.16 -5.01 -6.82
C SER A 75 -5.00 -4.63 -5.35
N PHE A 76 -4.11 -5.33 -4.63
CA PHE A 76 -3.81 -5.03 -3.23
C PHE A 76 -3.38 -3.58 -3.01
N ALA A 77 -2.44 -3.07 -3.81
CA ALA A 77 -1.94 -1.69 -3.68
C ALA A 77 -3.06 -0.65 -3.88
N VAL A 78 -3.95 -0.87 -4.85
CA VAL A 78 -5.11 0.01 -5.11
C VAL A 78 -6.06 -0.02 -3.92
N GLU A 79 -6.42 -1.21 -3.46
CA GLU A 79 -7.40 -1.43 -2.40
C GLU A 79 -6.92 -0.93 -1.04
N LEU A 80 -5.64 -1.12 -0.73
CA LEU A 80 -5.01 -0.59 0.48
C LEU A 80 -4.95 0.93 0.45
N THR A 81 -4.49 1.51 -0.67
CA THR A 81 -4.44 2.96 -0.87
C THR A 81 -5.81 3.59 -0.62
N TYR A 82 -6.85 3.06 -1.27
CA TYR A 82 -8.20 3.59 -1.13
C TYR A 82 -8.72 3.51 0.31
N ARG A 83 -8.54 2.37 0.98
CA ARG A 83 -9.06 2.17 2.35
C ARG A 83 -8.35 3.02 3.37
N CYS A 84 -7.04 3.13 3.29
CA CYS A 84 -6.28 3.98 4.21
C CYS A 84 -6.61 5.47 4.02
N LEU A 85 -6.78 5.93 2.77
CA LEU A 85 -7.23 7.30 2.49
C LEU A 85 -8.66 7.54 2.98
N SER A 86 -9.58 6.60 2.73
CA SER A 86 -10.99 6.70 3.15
C SER A 86 -11.16 6.67 4.66
N ALA A 87 -10.38 5.84 5.37
CA ALA A 87 -10.38 5.77 6.83
C ALA A 87 -9.59 6.91 7.49
N GLY A 88 -8.96 7.79 6.71
CA GLY A 88 -8.17 8.90 7.23
C GLY A 88 -6.87 8.48 7.92
N LEU A 89 -6.42 7.23 7.72
CA LEU A 89 -5.10 6.76 8.17
C LEU A 89 -4.00 7.44 7.35
N TRP A 90 -4.23 7.60 6.05
CA TRP A 90 -3.30 8.28 5.15
C TRP A 90 -3.93 9.54 4.58
N ARG A 91 -3.09 10.44 4.08
CA ARG A 91 -3.51 11.59 3.28
C ARG A 91 -2.53 11.82 2.13
N LEU A 92 -3.01 12.47 1.08
CA LEU A 92 -2.13 12.91 -0.01
C LEU A 92 -1.26 14.07 0.47
N THR A 93 0.07 13.92 0.39
CA THR A 93 1.04 14.89 0.92
C THR A 93 0.86 16.28 0.29
N TYR A 94 0.62 16.30 -1.03
CA TYR A 94 0.48 17.53 -1.82
C TYR A 94 -0.89 17.68 -2.48
N GLY A 95 -1.86 16.84 -2.10
CA GLY A 95 -3.13 16.71 -2.80
C GLY A 95 -3.01 15.97 -4.14
N LEU A 96 -4.10 15.94 -4.92
CA LEU A 96 -4.11 15.36 -6.26
C LEU A 96 -3.46 16.32 -7.27
N PRO A 97 -2.53 15.85 -8.12
CA PRO A 97 -2.01 16.65 -9.21
C PRO A 97 -3.13 17.19 -10.11
N ALA A 98 -3.13 18.50 -10.35
CA ALA A 98 -4.18 19.17 -11.13
C ALA A 98 -4.21 18.67 -12.59
N GLU A 99 -3.06 18.24 -13.10
CA GLU A 99 -2.84 17.66 -14.43
C GLU A 99 -3.65 16.39 -14.66
N LEU A 100 -3.96 15.65 -13.59
CA LEU A 100 -4.79 14.45 -13.68
C LEU A 100 -6.28 14.79 -13.80
N GLY A 101 -6.69 16.01 -13.44
CA GLY A 101 -8.09 16.44 -13.51
C GLY A 101 -9.06 15.60 -12.65
N LEU A 102 -8.54 14.95 -11.61
CA LEU A 102 -9.30 14.01 -10.78
C LEU A 102 -10.05 14.74 -9.66
N PRO A 103 -11.38 14.58 -9.54
CA PRO A 103 -12.18 15.34 -8.57
C PRO A 103 -12.19 14.75 -7.17
N SER A 104 -11.74 13.51 -6.97
CA SER A 104 -11.84 12.79 -5.70
C SER A 104 -10.84 11.65 -5.57
N ILE A 105 -10.72 11.13 -4.34
CA ILE A 105 -9.94 9.92 -4.04
C ILE A 105 -10.51 8.70 -4.78
N ASP A 106 -11.83 8.57 -4.90
CA ASP A 106 -12.46 7.49 -5.69
C ASP A 106 -12.01 7.53 -7.16
N ALA A 107 -11.96 8.72 -7.77
CA ALA A 107 -11.51 8.89 -9.14
C ALA A 107 -10.02 8.54 -9.29
N PHE A 108 -9.21 8.89 -8.29
CA PHE A 108 -7.80 8.52 -8.22
C PHE A 108 -7.59 7.01 -8.10
N CYS A 109 -8.25 6.33 -7.16
CA CYS A 109 -8.11 4.89 -6.98
C CYS A 109 -8.70 4.09 -8.15
N HIS A 110 -9.80 4.55 -8.75
CA HIS A 110 -10.29 4.00 -10.02
C HIS A 110 -9.25 4.15 -11.14
N LYS A 111 -8.56 5.29 -11.21
CA LYS A 111 -7.52 5.49 -12.22
C LYS A 111 -6.33 4.57 -11.98
N LEU A 112 -5.92 4.36 -10.73
CA LEU A 112 -4.91 3.36 -10.37
C LEU A 112 -5.35 1.93 -10.76
N SER A 113 -6.63 1.58 -10.71
CA SER A 113 -7.09 0.22 -11.10
C SER A 113 -7.05 -0.04 -12.60
N VAL A 114 -6.93 0.98 -13.45
CA VAL A 114 -6.90 0.82 -14.92
C VAL A 114 -5.55 1.16 -15.54
N VAL A 115 -4.71 1.93 -14.86
CA VAL A 115 -3.36 2.26 -15.34
C VAL A 115 -2.36 1.30 -14.71
N ARG A 116 -1.70 0.50 -15.54
CA ARG A 116 -0.77 -0.53 -15.07
C ARG A 116 0.47 0.07 -14.39
N PRO A 117 0.89 -0.43 -13.21
CA PRO A 117 2.08 0.05 -12.54
C PRO A 117 3.40 -0.41 -13.20
N ASP A 118 3.39 -1.47 -14.02
CA ASP A 118 4.56 -1.98 -14.74
C ASP A 118 4.79 -1.35 -16.13
N GLN A 119 3.80 -0.62 -16.64
CA GLN A 119 3.81 -0.02 -17.98
C GLN A 119 3.45 1.47 -17.89
N LEU A 120 4.35 2.25 -17.29
CA LEU A 120 4.09 3.65 -16.96
C LEU A 120 4.09 4.54 -18.21
N SER A 121 2.90 4.96 -18.64
CA SER A 121 2.71 6.16 -19.46
C SER A 121 3.06 7.42 -18.65
N ASP A 122 3.07 8.61 -19.29
CA ASP A 122 3.27 9.87 -18.56
C ASP A 122 2.21 10.05 -17.45
N GLU A 123 0.97 9.68 -17.73
CA GLU A 123 -0.11 9.65 -16.72
C GLU A 123 0.16 8.61 -15.63
N GLY A 124 0.67 7.43 -16.00
CA GLY A 124 1.08 6.38 -15.06
C GLY A 124 2.19 6.84 -14.13
N GLN A 125 3.19 7.59 -14.62
CA GLN A 125 4.25 8.15 -13.77
C GLN A 125 3.66 9.10 -12.73
N LEU A 126 2.77 10.01 -13.13
CA LEU A 126 2.11 10.93 -12.21
C LEU A 126 1.29 10.21 -11.14
N LEU A 127 0.53 9.18 -11.52
CA LEU A 127 -0.32 8.42 -10.60
C LEU A 127 0.48 7.53 -9.64
N TRP A 128 1.41 6.75 -10.18
CA TRP A 128 2.07 5.69 -9.44
C TRP A 128 3.34 6.15 -8.73
N LEU A 129 4.06 7.13 -9.28
CA LEU A 129 5.38 7.54 -8.79
C LEU A 129 5.39 8.93 -8.19
N ASP A 130 4.69 9.90 -8.79
CA ASP A 130 4.79 11.31 -8.37
C ASP A 130 3.64 11.79 -7.46
N THR A 131 2.65 10.94 -7.19
CA THR A 131 1.62 11.20 -6.19
C THR A 131 2.03 10.54 -4.87
N TYR A 132 2.31 11.34 -3.85
CA TYR A 132 2.77 10.87 -2.54
C TYR A 132 1.68 10.89 -1.49
N MET A 133 1.77 9.94 -0.57
CA MET A 133 0.93 9.83 0.62
C MET A 133 1.79 9.78 1.87
N GLU A 134 1.25 10.31 2.96
CA GLU A 134 1.87 10.30 4.28
C GLU A 134 0.87 9.81 5.34
N ALA A 135 1.39 9.25 6.44
CA ALA A 135 0.58 8.92 7.60
C ALA A 135 -0.03 10.18 8.24
N THR A 136 -1.28 10.08 8.68
CA THR A 136 -1.90 11.08 9.53
C THR A 136 -1.55 10.85 11.00
N GLU A 137 -1.85 11.83 11.86
CA GLU A 137 -1.77 11.66 13.32
C GLU A 137 -2.57 10.46 13.82
N LEU A 138 -3.72 10.17 13.18
CA LEU A 138 -4.54 9.01 13.50
C LEU A 138 -3.79 7.69 13.23
N CYS A 139 -3.02 7.61 12.14
CA CYS A 139 -2.19 6.45 11.83
C CYS A 139 -1.00 6.33 12.77
N LEU A 140 -0.33 7.45 13.09
CA LEU A 140 0.76 7.48 14.05
C LEU A 140 0.30 7.00 15.44
N ASP A 141 -0.84 7.50 15.91
CA ASP A 141 -1.46 7.08 17.17
C ASP A 141 -1.79 5.59 17.13
N LEU A 142 -2.41 5.11 16.05
CA LEU A 142 -2.73 3.70 15.88
C LEU A 142 -1.47 2.82 15.97
N VAL A 143 -0.44 3.11 15.19
CA VAL A 143 0.81 2.35 15.18
C VAL A 143 1.47 2.39 16.56
N SER A 144 1.53 3.55 17.21
CA SER A 144 2.17 3.69 18.53
C SER A 144 1.53 2.83 19.63
N ARG A 145 0.21 2.57 19.55
CA ARG A 145 -0.52 1.74 20.52
C ARG A 145 -0.26 0.26 20.36
N TYR A 146 -0.05 -0.19 19.12
CA TYR A 146 -0.02 -1.62 18.79
C TYR A 146 1.38 -2.13 18.49
N LEU A 147 2.32 -1.26 18.14
CA LEU A 147 3.71 -1.63 17.92
C LEU A 147 4.34 -2.16 19.21
N ARG A 148 4.84 -3.40 19.17
CA ARG A 148 5.47 -4.05 20.34
C ARG A 148 6.99 -3.96 20.31
N SER A 149 7.58 -4.22 19.16
CA SER A 149 9.03 -4.21 18.99
C SER A 149 9.39 -3.80 17.58
N GLN A 150 10.42 -2.96 17.48
CA GLN A 150 11.18 -2.72 16.27
C GLN A 150 12.62 -3.16 16.56
N SER A 151 13.05 -4.28 16.00
CA SER A 151 14.43 -4.72 16.02
C SER A 151 14.96 -4.84 14.59
N SER A 152 16.28 -4.97 14.43
CA SER A 152 16.90 -5.05 13.10
C SER A 152 16.38 -6.27 12.32
N GLY A 153 15.39 -6.01 11.45
CA GLY A 153 14.79 -7.01 10.56
C GLY A 153 13.41 -7.53 10.97
N GLU A 154 12.88 -7.14 12.13
CA GLU A 154 11.57 -7.65 12.58
C GLU A 154 10.75 -6.53 13.25
N THR A 155 9.56 -6.29 12.70
CA THR A 155 8.55 -5.42 13.30
C THR A 155 7.41 -6.30 13.75
N THR A 156 7.07 -6.24 15.04
CA THR A 156 5.98 -7.05 15.60
C THR A 156 4.90 -6.15 16.17
N PHE A 157 3.66 -6.52 15.89
CA PHE A 157 2.48 -5.83 16.39
C PHE A 157 1.74 -6.67 17.41
N HIS A 158 0.95 -6.00 18.25
CA HIS A 158 -0.01 -6.66 19.10
C HIS A 158 -1.10 -7.30 18.22
N PRO A 159 -1.52 -8.55 18.47
CA PRO A 159 -2.52 -9.26 17.65
C PRO A 159 -3.89 -8.56 17.46
N GLY A 160 -4.15 -7.49 18.21
CA GLY A 160 -5.39 -6.73 18.08
C GLY A 160 -5.29 -5.60 17.06
N PHE A 161 -4.14 -5.46 16.38
CA PHE A 161 -3.93 -4.39 15.41
C PHE A 161 -4.71 -4.67 14.13
N GLN A 162 -4.68 -5.90 13.63
CA GLN A 162 -5.55 -6.36 12.53
C GLN A 162 -7.03 -6.05 12.78
N ASP A 163 -7.53 -6.42 13.96
CA ASP A 163 -8.93 -6.18 14.35
C ASP A 163 -9.26 -4.69 14.34
N GLU A 164 -8.34 -3.85 14.83
CA GLU A 164 -8.54 -2.40 14.87
C GLU A 164 -8.50 -1.76 13.48
N ILE A 165 -7.60 -2.21 12.59
CA ILE A 165 -7.57 -1.76 11.19
C ILE A 165 -8.88 -2.13 10.48
N GLU A 166 -9.34 -3.38 10.58
CA GLU A 166 -10.59 -3.81 9.94
C GLU A 166 -11.80 -3.05 10.52
N ARG A 167 -11.80 -2.75 11.82
CA ARG A 167 -12.81 -1.90 12.45
C ARG A 167 -12.80 -0.48 11.86
N MET A 168 -11.62 0.13 11.70
CA MET A 168 -11.51 1.49 11.12
C MET A 168 -11.93 1.52 9.65
N PHE A 169 -11.59 0.50 8.87
CA PHE A 169 -12.08 0.35 7.49
C PHE A 169 -13.60 0.17 7.44
N SER A 170 -14.16 -0.63 8.36
CA SER A 170 -15.61 -0.83 8.48
C SER A 170 -16.34 0.47 8.84
N ASP A 171 -15.82 1.24 9.80
CA ASP A 171 -16.39 2.53 10.21
C ASP A 171 -16.38 3.56 9.08
N ALA A 172 -15.37 3.49 8.19
CA ALA A 172 -15.29 4.29 6.97
C ALA A 172 -16.14 3.76 5.81
N GLY A 173 -16.90 2.68 6.01
CA GLY A 173 -17.78 2.06 4.99
C GLY A 173 -17.04 1.24 3.93
N VAL A 174 -15.76 0.94 4.17
CA VAL A 174 -14.85 0.27 3.22
C VAL A 174 -14.18 -0.98 3.84
N PRO A 175 -14.92 -1.88 4.51
CA PRO A 175 -14.32 -3.05 5.17
C PRO A 175 -13.47 -3.87 4.21
N TRP A 176 -12.34 -4.42 4.67
CA TRP A 176 -11.50 -5.27 3.84
C TRP A 176 -12.24 -6.54 3.42
N SER A 177 -13.04 -7.10 4.34
CA SER A 177 -13.87 -8.28 4.13
C SER A 177 -14.88 -8.18 2.97
N ARG A 178 -15.19 -6.97 2.49
CA ARG A 178 -16.04 -6.76 1.30
C ARG A 178 -15.35 -7.13 -0.02
N GLY A 179 -14.03 -7.34 -0.02
CA GLY A 179 -13.24 -7.61 -1.22
C GLY A 179 -12.97 -6.36 -2.05
N PRO A 180 -12.45 -6.53 -3.29
CA PRO A 180 -12.03 -5.42 -4.12
C PRO A 180 -13.19 -4.49 -4.51
N LEU A 181 -13.00 -3.19 -4.31
CA LEU A 181 -13.93 -2.13 -4.70
C LEU A 181 -13.62 -1.59 -6.10
N PHE A 182 -12.37 -1.69 -6.53
CA PHE A 182 -11.87 -1.25 -7.83
C PHE A 182 -11.25 -2.45 -8.59
N PRO A 183 -12.07 -3.21 -9.33
CA PRO A 183 -11.56 -4.27 -10.20
C PRO A 183 -10.50 -3.72 -11.16
N ILE A 184 -9.39 -4.45 -11.30
CA ILE A 184 -8.33 -4.11 -12.24
C ILE A 184 -8.70 -4.48 -13.68
N ALA A 185 -8.22 -3.70 -14.65
CA ALA A 185 -8.49 -3.87 -16.09
C ALA A 185 -7.34 -4.52 -16.87
#